data_AF-A0A8T2T2P9-F1
#
_entry.id   AF-A0A8T2T2P9-F1
#
_cell.length_a   1.000
_cell.length_b   1.000
_cell.length_c   1.000
_cell.angle_alpha   90.00
_cell.angle_beta   90.00
_cell.angle_gamma   90.00
#
_symmetry.space_group_name_H-M   'P 1'
#
loop_
_entity.id
_entity.type
_entity.pdbx_description
1 polymer ?
#
loop_
_entity_poly.entity_id
_entity_poly.type
_entity_poly.pdbx_seq_one_letter_code
_entity_poly.pdbx_strand_id
1 'polypeptide(L)'
;MVDDGAACTSISSGLETVVLLNDDESQSSLNQSSFFRAVGEGNSQLLSILLKPNNAIDVNAYNDQGMTALHLAVYKYETRRKLDVLELLLKSGANVCLKAATPPQANKLSIVRHEVKGMSDVPLETKKISLDQKTSLLLALEMKSALYLRGWEYRHWDPVLKLLANATSKLLLEKGVHERSPLHDIAVFINHGWNDVFESGNHSLVEVHAEGKDFSALRILLRDASKKIKLNLDSTHMNKLELKDISFTVAKAMVKFIYTGSVDQEFMDHRGIDLFQAAHKYGVELLKTLCEVQIIPTQDNWIKLLTAANDCESDLLTLKCARSIEDVMLKREENIYISRSSFADTRFGGPNQLFQGPDHVN
;
A
#
# COMPACT_ATOMS: atom_id res chain seq x y z
N MET A 1 -54.47 -38.69 21.49
CA MET A 1 -55.55 -37.79 21.05
C MET A 1 -55.59 -36.63 22.03
N VAL A 2 -55.24 -35.44 21.51
CA VAL A 2 -55.67 -34.09 21.92
C VAL A 2 -55.08 -33.49 23.23
N ASP A 3 -54.01 -32.72 23.03
CA ASP A 3 -53.82 -31.26 23.26
C ASP A 3 -54.14 -30.53 24.58
N ASP A 4 -53.11 -29.73 24.93
CA ASP A 4 -53.06 -28.31 25.32
C ASP A 4 -53.37 -27.81 26.74
N GLY A 5 -52.45 -26.95 27.23
CA GLY A 5 -52.70 -26.02 28.34
C GLY A 5 -51.44 -25.46 29.01
N ALA A 6 -50.95 -24.32 28.52
CA ALA A 6 -49.76 -23.57 28.94
C ALA A 6 -49.82 -22.93 30.35
N ALA A 7 -48.65 -22.63 30.95
CA ALA A 7 -48.20 -21.28 31.31
C ALA A 7 -46.93 -21.24 32.21
N CYS A 8 -45.98 -20.36 31.83
CA CYS A 8 -45.07 -19.53 32.66
C CYS A 8 -44.03 -20.25 33.58
N THR A 9 -42.75 -19.91 33.67
CA THR A 9 -42.07 -18.59 33.68
C THR A 9 -40.55 -18.77 33.48
N SER A 10 -39.93 -17.78 32.85
CA SER A 10 -38.50 -17.38 32.85
C SER A 10 -37.52 -18.10 33.79
N ILE A 11 -36.44 -18.65 33.22
CA ILE A 11 -35.12 -18.67 33.88
C ILE A 11 -34.07 -18.21 32.86
N SER A 12 -33.44 -17.09 33.21
CA SER A 12 -32.25 -16.50 32.63
C SER A 12 -31.02 -17.40 32.76
N SER A 13 -29.99 -17.05 31.98
CA SER A 13 -28.57 -17.35 32.20
C SER A 13 -28.12 -18.81 32.10
N GLY A 14 -27.29 -19.08 31.10
CA GLY A 14 -26.54 -20.32 30.96
C GLY A 14 -25.42 -20.17 29.93
N LEU A 15 -24.53 -19.19 30.15
CA LEU A 15 -23.15 -19.26 29.65
C LEU A 15 -22.49 -20.46 30.32
N GLU A 16 -22.68 -21.66 29.78
CA GLU A 16 -21.88 -22.81 30.18
C GLU A 16 -20.70 -22.95 29.23
N THR A 17 -19.60 -22.35 29.68
CA THR A 17 -18.23 -22.74 29.41
C THR A 17 -18.08 -24.26 29.47
N VAL A 18 -18.12 -24.90 28.30
CA VAL A 18 -17.64 -26.26 28.17
C VAL A 18 -16.11 -26.19 28.10
N VAL A 19 -15.48 -26.24 29.29
CA VAL A 19 -14.07 -26.54 29.45
C VAL A 19 -13.87 -28.01 29.09
N LEU A 20 -13.42 -28.29 27.86
CA LEU A 20 -12.79 -29.56 27.55
C LEU A 20 -11.28 -29.37 27.60
N LEU A 21 -10.71 -29.98 28.64
CA LEU A 21 -9.29 -30.18 28.85
C LEU A 21 -8.67 -30.97 27.69
N ASN A 22 -7.42 -30.61 27.38
CA ASN A 22 -6.45 -31.22 26.46
C ASN A 22 -6.55 -30.71 25.02
N ASP A 23 -5.73 -29.68 24.74
CA ASP A 23 -4.92 -29.51 23.52
C ASP A 23 -4.56 -28.02 23.38
N ASP A 24 -3.45 -27.56 23.96
CA ASP A 24 -3.04 -26.15 23.87
C ASP A 24 -2.80 -25.70 22.40
N GLU A 25 -2.39 -26.61 21.52
CA GLU A 25 -2.23 -26.32 20.09
C GLU A 25 -3.54 -26.37 19.29
N SER A 26 -4.47 -27.28 19.61
CA SER A 26 -5.75 -27.38 18.89
C SER A 26 -6.70 -26.24 19.31
N GLN A 27 -6.66 -25.81 20.57
CA GLN A 27 -7.38 -24.63 21.05
C GLN A 27 -6.79 -23.33 20.47
N SER A 28 -5.46 -23.21 20.38
CA SER A 28 -4.82 -22.05 19.74
C SER A 28 -5.22 -21.91 18.27
N SER A 29 -5.17 -23.02 17.51
CA SER A 29 -5.60 -23.03 16.11
C SER A 29 -7.10 -22.76 15.94
N LEU A 30 -7.97 -23.36 16.78
CA LEU A 30 -9.41 -23.07 16.76
C LEU A 30 -9.73 -21.62 17.12
N ASN A 31 -9.03 -21.05 18.10
CA ASN A 31 -9.19 -19.65 18.51
C ASN A 31 -8.75 -18.70 17.39
N GLN A 32 -7.65 -19.01 16.70
CA GLN A 32 -7.16 -18.24 15.56
C GLN A 32 -8.13 -18.33 14.36
N SER A 33 -8.65 -19.52 14.03
CA SER A 33 -9.66 -19.67 12.98
C SER A 33 -10.96 -18.93 13.32
N SER A 34 -11.40 -19.00 14.57
CA SER A 34 -12.58 -18.27 15.07
C SER A 34 -12.38 -16.76 14.99
N PHE A 35 -11.16 -16.28 15.28
CA PHE A 35 -10.76 -14.89 15.12
C PHE A 35 -10.83 -14.43 13.66
N PHE A 36 -10.23 -15.16 12.72
CA PHE A 36 -10.31 -14.84 11.29
C PHE A 36 -11.76 -14.86 10.77
N ARG A 37 -12.59 -15.78 11.24
CA ARG A 37 -14.02 -15.82 10.92
C ARG A 37 -14.74 -14.57 11.43
N ALA A 38 -14.48 -14.16 12.67
CA ALA A 38 -15.05 -12.94 13.25
C ALA A 38 -14.68 -11.69 12.44
N VAL A 39 -13.43 -11.60 11.95
CA VAL A 39 -12.99 -10.54 11.04
C VAL A 39 -13.74 -10.58 9.70
N GLY A 40 -13.87 -11.76 9.08
CA GLY A 40 -14.55 -11.93 7.80
C GLY A 40 -16.06 -11.64 7.84
N GLU A 41 -16.72 -11.95 8.95
CA GLU A 41 -18.12 -11.60 9.22
C GLU A 41 -18.28 -10.13 9.66
N GLY A 42 -17.17 -9.51 10.06
CA GLY A 42 -17.08 -8.18 10.63
C GLY A 42 -17.82 -8.07 11.96
N ASN A 43 -17.77 -9.11 12.79
CA ASN A 43 -18.41 -9.11 14.10
C ASN A 43 -17.53 -8.37 15.11
N SER A 44 -17.72 -7.05 15.25
CA SER A 44 -16.94 -6.19 16.16
C SER A 44 -17.11 -6.57 17.64
N GLN A 45 -18.29 -7.10 18.01
CA GLN A 45 -18.58 -7.55 19.37
C GLN A 45 -17.82 -8.84 19.70
N LEU A 46 -17.81 -9.81 18.79
CA LEU A 46 -17.01 -11.03 18.97
C LEU A 46 -15.51 -10.71 18.97
N LEU A 47 -15.06 -9.80 18.11
CA LEU A 47 -13.67 -9.35 18.11
C LEU A 47 -13.26 -8.67 19.43
N SER A 48 -14.11 -7.84 20.03
CA SER A 48 -13.78 -7.20 21.30
C SER A 48 -13.71 -8.18 22.48
N ILE A 49 -14.39 -9.33 22.38
CA ILE A 49 -14.28 -10.42 23.34
C ILE A 49 -13.00 -11.21 23.11
N LEU A 50 -12.70 -11.54 21.84
CA LEU A 50 -11.54 -12.33 21.46
C LEU A 50 -10.22 -11.58 21.70
N LEU A 51 -10.17 -10.28 21.41
CA LEU A 51 -8.98 -9.41 21.56
C LEU A 51 -8.71 -8.98 23.01
N LYS A 52 -9.42 -9.53 24.01
CA LYS A 52 -9.09 -9.30 25.41
C LYS A 52 -7.74 -9.94 25.75
N PRO A 53 -6.93 -9.31 26.63
CA PRO A 53 -5.55 -9.72 26.90
C PRO A 53 -5.40 -11.13 27.50
N ASN A 54 -6.49 -11.78 27.90
CA ASN A 54 -6.49 -13.14 28.43
C ASN A 54 -6.45 -14.24 27.34
N ASN A 55 -6.66 -13.88 26.07
CA ASN A 55 -6.56 -14.84 24.97
C ASN A 55 -5.22 -14.68 24.25
N ALA A 56 -4.48 -15.77 24.06
CA ALA A 56 -3.23 -15.81 23.30
C ALA A 56 -3.48 -15.75 21.78
N ILE A 57 -4.12 -14.69 21.29
CA ILE A 57 -4.41 -14.50 19.86
C ILE A 57 -3.32 -13.63 19.23
N ASP A 58 -2.66 -14.17 18.21
CA ASP A 58 -1.75 -13.39 17.40
C ASP A 58 -2.52 -12.64 16.30
N VAL A 59 -2.63 -11.32 16.45
CA VAL A 59 -3.30 -10.42 15.50
C VAL A 59 -2.58 -10.39 14.14
N ASN A 60 -1.29 -10.69 14.13
CA ASN A 60 -0.40 -10.60 12.96
C ASN A 60 -0.17 -11.94 12.27
N ALA A 61 -0.78 -13.02 12.76
CA ALA A 61 -0.69 -14.33 12.12
C ALA A 61 -1.29 -14.33 10.71
N TYR A 62 -0.88 -15.31 9.91
CA TYR A 62 -1.41 -15.57 8.58
C TYR A 62 -2.48 -16.66 8.62
N ASN A 63 -3.54 -16.49 7.83
CA ASN A 63 -4.50 -17.56 7.56
C ASN A 63 -4.01 -18.49 6.44
N ASP A 64 -4.77 -19.53 6.16
CA ASP A 64 -4.50 -20.51 5.08
C ASP A 64 -4.41 -19.88 3.67
N GLN A 65 -4.91 -18.64 3.52
CA GLN A 65 -4.84 -17.87 2.29
C GLN A 65 -3.63 -16.94 2.22
N GLY A 66 -2.72 -16.98 3.20
CA GLY A 66 -1.55 -16.10 3.28
C GLY A 66 -1.89 -14.65 3.66
N MET A 67 -3.08 -14.41 4.23
CA MET A 67 -3.53 -13.07 4.63
C MET A 67 -3.47 -12.88 6.14
N THR A 68 -3.08 -11.68 6.57
CA THR A 68 -3.28 -11.25 7.96
C THR A 68 -4.73 -10.81 8.18
N ALA A 69 -5.13 -10.68 9.45
CA ALA A 69 -6.47 -10.20 9.80
C ALA A 69 -6.80 -8.85 9.14
N LEU A 70 -5.82 -7.94 9.07
CA LEU A 70 -6.00 -6.63 8.46
C LEU A 70 -6.25 -6.72 6.94
N HIS A 71 -5.54 -7.61 6.22
CA HIS A 71 -5.79 -7.85 4.79
C HIS A 71 -7.21 -8.37 4.55
N LEU A 72 -7.66 -9.32 5.38
CA LEU A 72 -9.00 -9.89 5.28
C LEU A 72 -10.08 -8.83 5.55
N ALA A 73 -9.87 -7.97 6.56
CA ALA A 73 -10.79 -6.87 6.87
C ALA A 73 -10.91 -5.88 5.71
N VAL A 74 -9.79 -5.49 5.10
CA VAL A 74 -9.76 -4.63 3.90
C VAL A 74 -10.49 -5.30 2.74
N TYR A 75 -10.21 -6.58 2.45
CA TYR A 75 -10.88 -7.31 1.37
C TYR A 75 -12.40 -7.40 1.55
N LYS A 76 -12.87 -7.70 2.77
CA LYS A 76 -14.30 -7.83 3.08
C LYS A 76 -15.01 -6.50 3.31
N TYR A 77 -14.27 -5.40 3.38
CA TYR A 77 -14.83 -4.06 3.60
C TYR A 77 -15.90 -3.69 2.57
N GLU A 78 -15.71 -4.02 1.29
CA GLU A 78 -16.71 -3.71 0.25
C GLU A 78 -18.08 -4.34 0.53
N THR A 79 -18.09 -5.57 1.05
CA THR A 79 -19.33 -6.32 1.30
C THR A 79 -20.01 -5.97 2.63
N ARG A 80 -19.25 -5.50 3.62
CA ARG A 80 -19.75 -5.29 5.00
C ARG A 80 -19.79 -3.83 5.42
N ARG A 81 -18.93 -2.97 4.85
CA ARG A 81 -18.74 -1.55 5.17
C ARG A 81 -18.53 -1.28 6.68
N LYS A 82 -17.79 -2.15 7.36
CA LYS A 82 -17.53 -2.05 8.80
C LYS A 82 -16.15 -1.49 9.08
N LEU A 83 -16.09 -0.18 9.34
CA LEU A 83 -14.86 0.51 9.74
C LEU A 83 -14.40 0.10 11.14
N ASP A 84 -15.33 -0.15 12.05
CA ASP A 84 -15.06 -0.52 13.45
C ASP A 84 -14.09 -1.72 13.58
N VAL A 85 -14.19 -2.67 12.66
CA VAL A 85 -13.32 -3.86 12.62
C VAL A 85 -11.87 -3.46 12.35
N LEU A 86 -11.63 -2.55 11.40
CA LEU A 86 -10.28 -2.06 11.10
C LEU A 86 -9.74 -1.27 12.29
N GLU A 87 -10.54 -0.40 12.90
CA GLU A 87 -10.11 0.37 14.07
C GLU A 87 -9.74 -0.52 15.26
N LEU A 88 -10.52 -1.57 15.52
CA LEU A 88 -10.23 -2.52 16.59
C LEU A 88 -8.94 -3.31 16.32
N LEU A 89 -8.71 -3.72 15.08
CA LEU A 89 -7.47 -4.40 14.68
C LEU A 89 -6.25 -3.47 14.84
N LEU A 90 -6.35 -2.22 14.41
CA LEU A 90 -5.27 -1.23 14.56
C LEU A 90 -5.00 -0.91 16.04
N LYS A 91 -6.04 -0.78 16.87
CA LYS A 91 -5.91 -0.58 18.33
C LYS A 91 -5.26 -1.77 19.04
N SER A 92 -5.47 -2.98 18.53
CA SER A 92 -4.88 -4.22 19.08
C SER A 92 -3.48 -4.52 18.54
N GLY A 93 -2.86 -3.61 17.78
CA GLY A 93 -1.47 -3.76 17.33
C GLY A 93 -1.30 -4.50 16.02
N ALA A 94 -2.33 -4.54 15.16
CA ALA A 94 -2.19 -5.07 13.81
C ALA A 94 -1.13 -4.30 13.02
N ASN A 95 -0.15 -5.01 12.47
CA ASN A 95 0.95 -4.44 11.72
C ASN A 95 0.53 -4.21 10.25
N VAL A 96 0.48 -2.93 9.87
CA VAL A 96 0.01 -2.47 8.55
C VAL A 96 1.04 -2.68 7.44
N CYS A 97 2.32 -2.84 7.82
CA CYS A 97 3.43 -3.03 6.88
C CYS A 97 3.68 -4.50 6.53
N LEU A 98 2.94 -5.45 7.11
CA LEU A 98 3.06 -6.86 6.73
C LEU A 98 2.58 -7.04 5.29
N LYS A 99 3.37 -7.78 4.52
CA LYS A 99 3.00 -8.19 3.16
C LYS A 99 2.15 -9.46 3.26
N ALA A 100 1.12 -9.57 2.43
CA ALA A 100 0.41 -10.82 2.27
C ALA A 100 1.40 -11.90 1.80
N ALA A 101 1.44 -13.02 2.53
CA ALA A 101 2.27 -14.16 2.17
C ALA A 101 1.78 -14.74 0.85
N THR A 102 2.69 -15.23 0.01
CA THR A 102 2.33 -15.95 -1.22
C THR A 102 1.63 -17.25 -0.82
N PRO A 103 0.32 -17.41 -1.09
CA PRO A 103 -0.31 -18.71 -0.89
C PRO A 103 0.29 -19.73 -1.90
N PRO A 104 0.34 -21.03 -1.56
CA PRO A 104 0.77 -22.08 -2.49
C PRO A 104 -0.14 -22.22 -3.72
N GLN A 105 -1.34 -21.63 -3.69
CA GLN A 105 -2.29 -21.55 -4.79
C GLN A 105 -2.55 -20.08 -5.10
N ALA A 106 -2.22 -19.64 -6.32
CA ALA A 106 -2.35 -18.26 -6.80
C ALA A 106 -3.81 -17.77 -6.75
N ASN A 107 -4.25 -17.33 -5.57
CA ASN A 107 -5.60 -16.85 -5.33
C ASN A 107 -5.72 -15.43 -5.88
N LYS A 108 -6.27 -15.34 -7.08
CA LYS A 108 -6.73 -14.09 -7.69
C LYS A 108 -7.99 -13.62 -6.95
N LEU A 109 -7.92 -12.49 -6.26
CA LEU A 109 -9.10 -11.89 -5.65
C LEU A 109 -9.95 -11.19 -6.71
N SER A 110 -11.23 -11.56 -6.79
CA SER A 110 -12.26 -10.74 -7.40
C SER A 110 -13.18 -10.20 -6.29
N ILE A 111 -13.52 -8.92 -6.37
CA ILE A 111 -14.73 -8.40 -5.73
C ILE A 111 -15.88 -8.83 -6.63
N VAL A 112 -16.74 -9.71 -6.11
CA VAL A 112 -17.97 -10.16 -6.74
C VAL A 112 -19.13 -9.44 -6.03
N ARG A 113 -19.90 -8.63 -6.76
CA ARG A 113 -21.23 -8.21 -6.28
C ARG A 113 -22.25 -9.23 -6.76
N HIS A 114 -22.96 -9.84 -5.82
CA HIS A 114 -24.21 -10.53 -6.11
C HIS A 114 -25.33 -9.49 -5.99
N GLU A 115 -25.80 -8.95 -7.12
CA GLU A 115 -27.05 -8.18 -7.08
C GLU A 115 -28.21 -9.14 -6.80
N VAL A 116 -29.08 -8.75 -5.87
CA VAL A 116 -30.29 -9.50 -5.55
C VAL A 116 -31.38 -9.14 -6.56
N LYS A 117 -31.77 -10.15 -7.35
CA LYS A 117 -32.98 -10.32 -8.17
C LYS A 117 -33.26 -9.27 -9.26
N GLY A 118 -32.99 -9.68 -10.50
CA GLY A 118 -33.65 -9.13 -11.69
C GLY A 118 -32.84 -9.27 -12.97
N MET A 119 -32.89 -10.44 -13.62
CA MET A 119 -32.65 -10.61 -15.06
C MET A 119 -31.25 -10.26 -15.61
N SER A 120 -30.22 -11.00 -15.19
CA SER A 120 -29.14 -11.59 -16.04
C SER A 120 -28.01 -12.09 -15.13
N ASP A 121 -27.87 -13.42 -15.04
CA ASP A 121 -26.89 -14.13 -14.19
C ASP A 121 -25.45 -14.02 -14.75
N VAL A 122 -24.89 -12.81 -14.79
CA VAL A 122 -23.44 -12.64 -14.94
C VAL A 122 -22.91 -11.90 -13.71
N PRO A 123 -22.22 -12.59 -12.77
CA PRO A 123 -21.53 -11.90 -11.68
C PRO A 123 -20.50 -10.95 -12.29
N LEU A 124 -20.71 -9.65 -12.11
CA LEU A 124 -19.78 -8.62 -12.56
C LEU A 124 -18.54 -8.66 -11.64
N GLU A 125 -17.53 -9.42 -12.05
CA GLU A 125 -16.26 -9.50 -11.34
C GLU A 125 -15.42 -8.24 -11.60
N THR A 126 -14.91 -7.64 -10.53
CA THR A 126 -13.78 -6.71 -10.65
C THR A 126 -12.54 -7.43 -11.16
N LYS A 127 -11.61 -6.68 -11.76
CA LYS A 127 -10.34 -7.20 -12.27
C LYS A 127 -9.68 -8.06 -11.19
N LYS A 128 -9.25 -9.27 -11.56
CA LYS A 128 -8.53 -10.19 -10.68
C LYS A 128 -7.28 -9.49 -10.11
N ILE A 129 -7.34 -9.08 -8.85
CA ILE A 129 -6.22 -8.49 -8.12
C ILE A 129 -5.42 -9.65 -7.53
N SER A 130 -4.15 -9.80 -7.93
CA SER A 130 -3.22 -10.69 -7.22
C SER A 130 -2.93 -10.08 -5.85
N LEU A 131 -2.97 -10.90 -4.80
CA LEU A 131 -2.65 -10.50 -3.43
C LEU A 131 -1.15 -10.48 -3.15
N ASP A 132 -0.35 -11.01 -4.06
CA ASP A 132 1.01 -11.47 -3.76
C ASP A 132 1.88 -10.32 -3.29
N GLN A 133 2.44 -10.44 -2.08
CA GLN A 133 3.38 -9.48 -1.47
C GLN A 133 2.83 -8.06 -1.23
N LYS A 134 1.51 -7.85 -1.29
CA LYS A 134 0.92 -6.51 -1.11
C LYS A 134 0.73 -6.18 0.37
N THR A 135 0.96 -4.92 0.72
CA THR A 135 0.57 -4.37 2.02
C THR A 135 -0.93 -4.06 2.03
N SER A 136 -1.52 -3.95 3.22
CA SER A 136 -2.94 -3.64 3.37
C SER A 136 -3.33 -2.28 2.78
N LEU A 137 -2.42 -1.29 2.82
CA LEU A 137 -2.62 0.02 2.21
C LEU A 137 -2.63 -0.07 0.67
N LEU A 138 -1.69 -0.81 0.08
CA LEU A 138 -1.64 -1.01 -1.37
C LEU A 138 -2.89 -1.76 -1.87
N LEU A 139 -3.32 -2.79 -1.14
CA LEU A 139 -4.55 -3.51 -1.44
C LEU A 139 -5.77 -2.58 -1.45
N ALA A 140 -5.91 -1.71 -0.45
CA ALA A 140 -7.03 -0.76 -0.37
C ALA A 140 -7.03 0.22 -1.56
N LEU A 141 -5.87 0.72 -2.00
CA LEU A 141 -5.75 1.60 -3.17
C LEU A 141 -6.12 0.89 -4.47
N GLU A 142 -5.69 -0.35 -4.65
CA GLU A 142 -6.04 -1.13 -5.84
C GLU A 142 -7.53 -1.47 -5.88
N MET A 143 -8.13 -1.82 -4.75
CA MET A 143 -9.58 -2.03 -4.66
C MET A 143 -10.33 -0.75 -5.02
N LYS A 144 -9.94 0.39 -4.47
CA LYS A 144 -10.54 1.69 -4.82
C LYS A 144 -10.38 2.03 -6.31
N SER A 145 -9.19 1.82 -6.89
CA SER A 145 -8.97 2.10 -8.31
C SER A 145 -9.74 1.16 -9.23
N ALA A 146 -9.90 -0.12 -8.84
CA ALA A 146 -10.74 -1.07 -9.57
C ALA A 146 -12.21 -0.65 -9.59
N LEU A 147 -12.72 -0.11 -8.47
CA LEU A 147 -14.08 0.45 -8.39
C LEU A 147 -14.24 1.70 -9.27
N TYR A 148 -13.25 2.59 -9.22
CA TYR A 148 -13.24 3.81 -10.04
C TYR A 148 -13.31 3.50 -11.54
N LEU A 149 -12.49 2.55 -12.02
CA LEU A 149 -12.48 2.15 -13.44
C LEU A 149 -13.79 1.50 -13.89
N ARG A 150 -14.54 0.87 -12.98
CA ARG A 150 -15.87 0.30 -13.24
C ARG A 150 -16.99 1.32 -13.08
N GLY A 151 -16.70 2.56 -12.66
CA GLY A 151 -17.69 3.59 -12.40
C GLY A 151 -18.56 3.34 -11.16
N TRP A 152 -18.10 2.50 -10.23
CA TRP A 152 -18.85 2.16 -9.01
C TRP A 152 -18.63 3.23 -7.92
N GLU A 153 -19.50 3.22 -6.90
CA GLU A 153 -19.27 4.02 -5.68
C GLU A 153 -17.90 3.64 -5.09
N TYR A 154 -17.03 4.62 -4.90
CA TYR A 154 -15.67 4.42 -4.37
C TYR A 154 -15.36 5.33 -3.18
N ARG A 155 -16.23 6.30 -2.86
CA ARG A 155 -15.97 7.31 -1.81
C ARG A 155 -16.00 6.73 -0.40
N HIS A 156 -16.73 5.61 -0.20
CA HIS A 156 -16.73 4.91 1.08
C HIS A 156 -15.38 4.27 1.45
N TRP A 157 -14.41 4.24 0.52
CA TRP A 157 -13.03 3.83 0.79
C TRP A 157 -12.14 4.95 1.34
N ASP A 158 -12.56 6.21 1.27
CA ASP A 158 -11.77 7.35 1.75
C ASP A 158 -11.44 7.22 3.27
N PRO A 159 -12.38 6.86 4.16
CA PRO A 159 -12.08 6.64 5.58
C PRO A 159 -11.12 5.48 5.83
N VAL A 160 -11.21 4.40 5.04
CA VAL A 160 -10.29 3.24 5.15
C VAL A 160 -8.87 3.67 4.81
N LEU A 161 -8.69 4.41 3.71
CA LEU A 161 -7.39 4.89 3.29
C LEU A 161 -6.78 5.84 4.31
N LYS A 162 -7.59 6.73 4.89
CA LYS A 162 -7.14 7.62 5.97
C LYS A 162 -6.68 6.83 7.19
N LEU A 163 -7.48 5.88 7.68
CA LEU A 163 -7.10 5.06 8.84
C LEU A 163 -5.81 4.28 8.61
N LEU A 164 -5.69 3.63 7.44
CA LEU A 164 -4.50 2.85 7.11
C LEU A 164 -3.27 3.75 6.92
N ALA A 165 -3.40 4.89 6.24
CA ALA A 165 -2.32 5.85 6.03
C ALA A 165 -1.82 6.46 7.35
N ASN A 166 -2.72 6.77 8.28
CA ASN A 166 -2.34 7.31 9.58
C ASN A 166 -1.60 6.25 10.41
N ALA A 167 -2.07 5.01 10.37
CA ALA A 167 -1.43 3.90 11.05
C ALA A 167 -0.04 3.57 10.47
N THR A 168 0.12 3.56 9.14
CA THR A 168 1.45 3.38 8.51
C THR A 168 2.40 4.52 8.85
N SER A 169 1.94 5.78 8.74
CA SER A 169 2.76 6.94 9.10
C SER A 169 3.23 6.89 10.55
N LYS A 170 2.35 6.55 11.50
CA LYS A 170 2.70 6.45 12.92
C LYS A 170 3.75 5.36 13.16
N LEU A 171 3.54 4.16 12.61
CA LEU A 171 4.46 3.04 12.79
C LEU A 171 5.86 3.33 12.20
N LEU A 172 5.92 3.98 11.04
CA LEU A 172 7.20 4.34 10.41
C LEU A 172 7.93 5.48 11.14
N LEU A 173 7.19 6.41 11.75
CA LEU A 173 7.77 7.43 12.61
C LEU A 173 8.32 6.84 13.92
N GLU A 174 7.63 5.88 14.52
CA GLU A 174 8.11 5.15 15.70
C GLU A 174 9.41 4.37 15.40
N LYS A 175 9.58 3.89 14.16
CA LYS A 175 10.84 3.28 13.68
C LYS A 175 11.99 4.28 13.47
N GLY A 176 11.76 5.59 13.59
CA GLY A 176 12.80 6.62 13.45
C GLY A 176 13.19 6.91 12.00
N VAL A 177 12.29 6.67 11.04
CA VAL A 177 12.53 6.96 9.63
C VAL A 177 12.48 8.48 9.41
N HIS A 178 13.63 9.08 9.12
CA HIS A 178 13.78 10.50 8.84
C HIS A 178 14.41 10.75 7.48
N GLU A 179 14.01 11.84 6.83
CA GLU A 179 14.67 12.33 5.63
C GLU A 179 16.11 12.72 5.96
N ARG A 180 17.07 11.98 5.43
CA ARG A 180 18.49 12.35 5.44
C ARG A 180 18.83 12.94 4.09
N SER A 181 19.57 14.04 4.06
CA SER A 181 20.06 14.63 2.82
C SER A 181 21.36 13.93 2.39
N PRO A 182 21.39 13.13 1.31
CA PRO A 182 22.59 12.39 0.89
C PRO A 182 23.61 13.26 0.14
N LEU A 183 23.39 14.58 0.03
CA LEU A 183 24.17 15.46 -0.85
C LEU A 183 25.68 15.46 -0.53
N HIS A 184 26.04 15.42 0.76
CA HIS A 184 27.44 15.36 1.15
C HIS A 184 28.09 14.02 0.78
N ASP A 185 27.40 12.92 1.08
CA ASP A 185 27.89 11.56 0.80
C ASP A 185 28.07 11.32 -0.70
N ILE A 186 27.18 11.89 -1.52
CA ILE A 186 27.27 11.86 -2.99
C ILE A 186 28.52 12.59 -3.47
N ALA A 187 28.79 13.79 -2.97
CA ALA A 187 29.98 14.55 -3.36
C ALA A 187 31.28 13.82 -2.97
N VAL A 188 31.33 13.22 -1.78
CA VAL A 188 32.48 12.42 -1.33
C VAL A 188 32.67 11.20 -2.21
N PHE A 189 31.59 10.48 -2.53
CA PHE A 189 31.62 9.30 -3.39
C PHE A 189 32.17 9.61 -4.80
N ILE A 190 31.72 10.71 -5.41
CA ILE A 190 32.18 11.10 -6.75
C ILE A 190 33.65 11.49 -6.74
N ASN A 191 34.07 12.28 -5.75
CA ASN A 191 35.46 12.67 -5.61
C ASN A 191 36.35 11.45 -5.42
N HIS A 192 35.92 10.47 -4.64
CA HIS A 192 36.65 9.21 -4.47
C HIS A 192 36.74 8.43 -5.80
N GLY A 193 35.63 8.24 -6.51
CA GLY A 193 35.63 7.53 -7.80
C GLY A 193 36.55 8.20 -8.84
N TRP A 194 36.57 9.53 -8.90
CA TRP A 194 37.48 10.26 -9.79
C TRP A 194 38.95 10.21 -9.34
N ASN A 195 39.21 10.22 -8.03
CA ASN A 195 40.56 10.00 -7.51
C ASN A 195 41.07 8.61 -7.87
N ASP A 196 40.25 7.56 -7.75
CA ASP A 196 40.62 6.19 -8.11
C ASP A 196 40.92 6.06 -9.61
N VAL A 197 40.14 6.73 -10.46
CA VAL A 197 40.40 6.83 -11.90
C VAL A 197 41.76 7.49 -12.15
N PHE A 198 42.08 8.57 -11.44
CA PHE A 198 43.34 9.29 -11.58
C PHE A 198 44.55 8.45 -11.12
N GLU A 199 44.45 7.79 -9.96
CA GLU A 199 45.53 6.96 -9.40
C GLU A 199 45.81 5.70 -10.23
N SER A 200 44.77 5.11 -10.83
CA SER A 200 44.91 3.86 -11.59
C SER A 200 45.75 3.99 -12.86
N GLY A 201 45.82 5.19 -13.47
CA GLY A 201 46.43 5.42 -14.78
C GLY A 201 45.83 4.62 -15.95
N ASN A 202 44.70 3.92 -15.74
CA ASN A 202 44.10 3.03 -16.75
C ASN A 202 42.63 3.38 -16.99
N HIS A 203 42.34 3.99 -18.15
CA HIS A 203 41.01 4.46 -18.53
C HIS A 203 40.23 3.44 -19.37
N SER A 204 40.32 2.15 -19.01
CA SER A 204 39.59 1.09 -19.72
C SER A 204 38.09 1.38 -19.79
N LEU A 205 37.53 1.30 -21.00
CA LEU A 205 36.11 1.50 -21.27
C LEU A 205 35.39 0.15 -21.29
N VAL A 206 34.15 0.17 -20.82
CA VAL A 206 33.19 -0.94 -20.87
C VAL A 206 32.00 -0.50 -21.69
N GLU A 207 31.53 -1.37 -22.58
CA GLU A 207 30.27 -1.19 -23.30
C GLU A 207 29.12 -1.65 -22.41
N VAL A 208 28.24 -0.71 -22.04
CA VAL A 208 27.02 -0.99 -21.29
C VAL A 208 25.89 -1.19 -22.29
N HIS A 209 25.32 -2.40 -22.30
CA HIS A 209 24.21 -2.80 -23.16
C HIS A 209 22.89 -2.70 -22.38
N ALA A 210 21.92 -1.93 -22.91
CA ALA A 210 20.56 -1.83 -22.37
C ALA A 210 19.53 -1.72 -23.50
N GLU A 211 18.47 -2.54 -23.47
CA GLU A 211 17.38 -2.53 -24.47
C GLU A 211 17.85 -2.56 -25.95
N GLY A 212 18.91 -3.31 -26.27
CA GLY A 212 19.41 -3.39 -27.64
C GLY A 212 20.28 -2.19 -28.07
N LYS A 213 20.60 -1.27 -27.16
CA LYS A 213 21.48 -0.12 -27.40
C LYS A 213 22.70 -0.18 -26.50
N ASP A 214 23.84 0.23 -27.06
CA ASP A 214 25.13 0.26 -26.37
C ASP A 214 25.59 1.69 -26.12
N PHE A 215 26.24 1.91 -24.97
CA PHE A 215 27.00 3.12 -24.70
C PHE A 215 28.26 2.80 -23.90
N SER A 216 29.32 3.61 -24.06
CA SER A 216 30.58 3.40 -23.36
C SER A 216 30.62 4.13 -22.01
N ALA A 217 31.22 3.48 -21.02
CA ALA A 217 31.45 4.02 -19.68
C ALA A 217 32.80 3.56 -19.12
N LEU A 218 33.32 4.29 -18.12
CA LEU A 218 34.59 3.98 -17.48
C LEU A 218 34.42 2.79 -16.52
N ARG A 219 35.25 1.75 -16.70
CA ARG A 219 35.20 0.52 -15.92
C ARG A 219 35.33 0.79 -14.42
N ILE A 220 36.26 1.68 -14.05
CA ILE A 220 36.60 1.97 -12.65
C ILE A 220 35.42 2.63 -11.93
N LEU A 221 34.85 3.69 -12.51
CA LEU A 221 33.68 4.37 -11.93
C LEU A 221 32.49 3.43 -11.73
N LEU A 222 32.21 2.56 -12.70
CA LEU A 222 31.12 1.58 -12.56
C LEU A 222 31.41 0.52 -11.49
N ARG A 223 32.66 0.08 -11.37
CA ARG A 223 33.11 -0.90 -10.39
C ARG A 223 33.01 -0.35 -8.97
N ASP A 224 33.41 0.90 -8.77
CA ASP A 224 33.46 1.52 -7.44
C ASP A 224 32.06 1.99 -7.00
N ALA A 225 31.14 2.20 -7.95
CA ALA A 225 29.74 2.57 -7.68
C ALA A 225 28.87 1.45 -7.11
N SER A 226 29.14 0.18 -7.41
CA SER A 226 28.32 -0.91 -6.87
C SER A 226 29.07 -2.22 -6.81
N LYS A 227 28.91 -2.91 -5.68
CA LYS A 227 29.37 -4.29 -5.48
C LYS A 227 28.73 -5.27 -6.48
N LYS A 228 27.45 -5.08 -6.84
CA LYS A 228 26.77 -5.94 -7.82
C LYS A 228 27.31 -5.72 -9.23
N ILE A 229 27.58 -4.47 -9.59
CA ILE A 229 28.16 -4.13 -10.89
C ILE A 229 29.59 -4.68 -10.98
N LYS A 230 30.39 -4.54 -9.91
CA LYS A 230 31.72 -5.15 -9.81
C LYS A 230 31.70 -6.66 -10.08
N LEU A 231 30.81 -7.40 -9.41
CA LEU A 231 30.67 -8.84 -9.60
C LEU A 231 30.31 -9.22 -11.05
N ASN A 232 29.41 -8.46 -11.69
CA ASN A 232 29.07 -8.69 -13.09
C ASN A 232 30.26 -8.43 -14.03
N LEU A 233 31.01 -7.34 -13.81
CA LEU A 233 32.19 -6.99 -14.61
C LEU A 233 33.35 -7.97 -14.45
N ASP A 234 33.48 -8.62 -13.30
CA ASP A 234 34.53 -9.61 -13.06
C ASP A 234 34.16 -10.98 -13.66
N SER A 235 32.86 -11.26 -13.83
CA SER A 235 32.36 -12.48 -14.45
C SER A 235 32.42 -12.46 -15.98
N THR A 236 32.31 -11.28 -16.60
CA THR A 236 32.39 -11.14 -18.05
C THR A 236 33.84 -10.95 -18.48
N HIS A 237 34.44 -12.00 -19.06
CA HIS A 237 35.76 -11.91 -19.72
C HIS A 237 35.77 -10.91 -20.90
N MET A 238 34.60 -10.47 -21.35
CA MET A 238 34.40 -9.42 -22.36
C MET A 238 34.12 -8.10 -21.65
N ASN A 239 34.70 -6.99 -22.11
CA ASN A 239 34.46 -5.62 -21.59
C ASN A 239 33.02 -5.12 -21.89
N LYS A 240 32.01 -5.93 -21.56
CA LYS A 240 30.59 -5.70 -21.79
C LYS A 240 29.82 -5.91 -20.49
N LEU A 241 28.93 -4.97 -20.17
CA LEU A 241 28.00 -5.02 -19.05
C LEU A 241 26.57 -5.06 -19.59
N GLU A 242 25.91 -6.21 -19.43
CA GLU A 242 24.51 -6.35 -19.85
C GLU A 242 23.55 -5.98 -18.71
N LEU A 243 22.81 -4.89 -18.90
CA LEU A 243 21.76 -4.46 -17.99
C LEU A 243 20.41 -5.00 -18.47
N LYS A 244 19.98 -6.13 -17.88
CA LYS A 244 18.70 -6.77 -18.19
C LYS A 244 17.53 -6.06 -17.50
N ASP A 245 16.42 -5.93 -18.21
CA ASP A 245 15.15 -5.32 -17.79
C ASP A 245 15.24 -3.86 -17.32
N ILE A 246 16.16 -3.06 -17.88
CA ILE A 246 16.16 -1.60 -17.69
C ILE A 246 16.07 -0.91 -19.03
N SER A 247 15.34 0.20 -19.05
CA SER A 247 15.31 1.07 -20.22
C SER A 247 16.63 1.76 -20.48
N PHE A 248 17.00 1.89 -21.75
CA PHE A 248 18.24 2.59 -22.14
C PHE A 248 18.35 4.00 -21.53
N THR A 249 17.23 4.73 -21.41
CA THR A 249 17.23 6.08 -20.81
C THR A 249 17.52 6.04 -19.31
N VAL A 250 16.97 5.06 -18.59
CA VAL A 250 17.19 4.87 -17.15
C VAL A 250 18.62 4.39 -16.88
N ALA A 251 19.13 3.46 -17.69
CA ALA A 251 20.52 3.02 -17.62
C ALA A 251 21.49 4.18 -17.85
N LYS A 252 21.23 5.02 -18.86
CA LYS A 252 22.04 6.21 -19.13
C LYS A 252 21.96 7.23 -17.99
N ALA A 253 20.79 7.45 -17.41
CA ALA A 253 20.62 8.35 -16.26
C ALA A 253 21.36 7.83 -15.01
N MET A 254 21.30 6.52 -14.76
CA MET A 254 22.04 5.87 -13.67
C MET A 254 23.56 6.04 -13.85
N VAL A 255 24.08 5.83 -15.07
CA VAL A 255 25.51 6.07 -15.34
C VAL A 255 25.85 7.55 -15.27
N LYS A 256 25.03 8.45 -15.82
CA LYS A 256 25.22 9.90 -15.68
C LYS A 256 25.33 10.31 -14.21
N PHE A 257 24.48 9.77 -13.34
CA PHE A 257 24.56 9.99 -11.90
C PHE A 257 25.89 9.54 -11.30
N ILE A 258 26.44 8.40 -11.71
CA ILE A 258 27.76 7.93 -11.23
C ILE A 258 28.87 8.94 -11.58
N TYR A 259 28.75 9.64 -12.71
CA TYR A 259 29.72 10.63 -13.14
C TYR A 259 29.53 12.00 -12.48
N THR A 260 28.29 12.44 -12.31
CA THR A 260 27.97 13.84 -11.94
C THR A 260 27.38 14.00 -10.55
N GLY A 261 26.85 12.94 -9.94
CA GLY A 261 26.11 13.01 -8.68
C GLY A 261 24.73 13.60 -8.76
N SER A 262 24.27 13.90 -9.96
CA SER A 262 23.04 14.64 -10.19
C SER A 262 22.18 13.97 -11.23
N VAL A 263 20.87 14.06 -11.02
CA VAL A 263 19.85 13.62 -11.97
C VAL A 263 18.99 14.84 -12.31
N ASP A 264 18.60 14.95 -13.57
CA ASP A 264 17.78 16.08 -14.04
C ASP A 264 16.36 15.99 -13.43
N GLN A 265 15.82 17.11 -12.96
CA GLN A 265 14.53 17.15 -12.26
C GLN A 265 13.36 16.68 -13.15
N GLU A 266 13.34 17.11 -14.42
CA GLU A 266 12.31 16.67 -15.39
C GLU A 266 12.33 15.15 -15.60
N PHE A 267 13.51 14.54 -15.53
CA PHE A 267 13.64 13.09 -15.63
C PHE A 267 13.08 12.40 -14.39
N MET A 268 13.32 12.96 -13.21
CA MET A 268 12.81 12.44 -11.94
C MET A 268 11.28 12.46 -11.89
N ASP A 269 10.65 13.51 -12.43
CA ASP A 269 9.19 13.64 -12.44
C ASP A 269 8.51 12.58 -13.32
N HIS A 270 9.15 12.17 -14.42
CA HIS A 270 8.58 11.20 -15.37
C HIS A 270 9.04 9.76 -15.16
N ARG A 271 10.30 9.54 -14.76
CA ARG A 271 10.96 8.22 -14.72
C ARG A 271 11.65 7.95 -13.38
N GLY A 272 11.42 8.76 -12.34
CA GLY A 272 12.05 8.60 -11.03
C GLY A 272 11.79 7.25 -10.36
N ILE A 273 10.58 6.70 -10.51
CA ILE A 273 10.21 5.37 -9.96
C ILE A 273 11.02 4.25 -10.62
N ASP A 274 11.14 4.27 -11.95
CA ASP A 274 11.94 3.28 -12.70
C ASP A 274 13.42 3.38 -12.32
N LEU A 275 13.93 4.61 -12.16
CA LEU A 275 15.31 4.85 -11.74
C LEU A 275 15.58 4.33 -10.34
N PHE A 276 14.64 4.53 -9.41
CA PHE A 276 14.72 4.00 -8.06
C PHE A 276 14.77 2.46 -8.05
N GLN A 277 13.90 1.80 -8.81
CA GLN A 277 13.91 0.34 -8.94
C GLN A 277 15.22 -0.17 -9.56
N ALA A 278 15.74 0.51 -10.59
CA ALA A 278 17.03 0.18 -11.19
C ALA A 278 18.19 0.36 -10.19
N ALA A 279 18.20 1.46 -9.43
CA ALA A 279 19.22 1.72 -8.41
C ALA A 279 19.28 0.59 -7.37
N HIS A 280 18.12 0.11 -6.90
CA HIS A 280 18.06 -1.02 -5.97
C HIS A 280 18.51 -2.35 -6.62
N LYS A 281 18.04 -2.64 -7.85
CA LYS A 281 18.40 -3.86 -8.58
C LYS A 281 19.91 -3.98 -8.75
N TYR A 282 20.57 -2.88 -9.13
CA TYR A 282 22.01 -2.82 -9.37
C TYR A 282 22.83 -2.37 -8.16
N GLY A 283 22.22 -2.13 -7.00
CA GLY A 283 22.92 -1.87 -5.73
C GLY A 283 23.65 -0.53 -5.67
N VAL A 284 23.12 0.50 -6.33
CA VAL A 284 23.63 1.88 -6.24
C VAL A 284 22.88 2.59 -5.10
N GLU A 285 23.33 2.39 -3.86
CA GLU A 285 22.62 2.84 -2.66
C GLU A 285 22.48 4.36 -2.57
N LEU A 286 23.50 5.12 -2.98
CA LEU A 286 23.43 6.59 -2.98
C LEU A 286 22.37 7.12 -3.96
N LEU A 287 22.24 6.49 -5.13
CA LEU A 287 21.18 6.83 -6.07
C LEU A 287 19.80 6.47 -5.51
N LYS A 288 19.69 5.30 -4.86
CA LYS A 288 18.46 4.88 -4.19
C LYS A 288 18.01 5.95 -3.19
N THR A 289 18.88 6.36 -2.26
CA THR A 289 18.56 7.38 -1.25
C THR A 289 18.22 8.75 -1.87
N LEU A 290 18.92 9.16 -2.93
CA LEU A 290 18.59 10.38 -3.66
C LEU A 290 17.18 10.31 -4.24
N CYS A 291 16.84 9.20 -4.90
CA CYS A 291 15.50 9.02 -5.45
C CYS A 291 14.43 9.03 -4.37
N GLU A 292 14.67 8.41 -3.20
CA GLU A 292 13.72 8.45 -2.07
C GLU A 292 13.44 9.87 -1.57
N VAL A 293 14.45 10.74 -1.62
CA VAL A 293 14.32 12.15 -1.21
C VAL A 293 13.61 12.98 -2.28
N GLN A 294 13.95 12.81 -3.55
CA GLN A 294 13.46 13.66 -4.63
C GLN A 294 12.08 13.25 -5.19
N ILE A 295 11.69 11.98 -5.08
CA ILE A 295 10.39 11.54 -5.61
C ILE A 295 9.24 12.14 -4.79
N ILE A 296 8.34 12.82 -5.48
CA ILE A 296 7.14 13.43 -4.90
C ILE A 296 5.92 12.51 -5.16
N PRO A 297 5.21 12.06 -4.11
CA PRO A 297 3.99 11.29 -4.27
C PRO A 297 2.82 12.17 -4.76
N THR A 298 2.12 11.71 -5.79
CA THR A 298 0.94 12.33 -6.41
C THR A 298 -0.20 11.30 -6.52
N GLN A 299 -1.43 11.78 -6.66
CA GLN A 299 -2.63 10.91 -6.69
C GLN A 299 -2.56 9.85 -7.80
N ASP A 300 -1.94 10.16 -8.93
CA ASP A 300 -1.81 9.26 -10.07
C ASP A 300 -0.68 8.23 -9.90
N ASN A 301 0.29 8.53 -9.01
CA ASN A 301 1.48 7.71 -8.84
C ASN A 301 1.45 6.81 -7.59
N TRP A 302 0.52 7.01 -6.65
CA TRP A 302 0.49 6.29 -5.36
C TRP A 302 0.61 4.77 -5.50
N ILE A 303 -0.15 4.16 -6.41
CA ILE A 303 -0.12 2.70 -6.60
C ILE A 303 1.27 2.26 -7.09
N LYS A 304 1.79 2.90 -8.14
CA LYS A 304 3.12 2.56 -8.70
C LYS A 304 4.23 2.79 -7.68
N LEU A 305 4.15 3.88 -6.93
CA LEU A 305 5.14 4.27 -5.92
C LEU A 305 5.14 3.30 -4.74
N LEU A 306 3.97 2.94 -4.19
CA LEU A 306 3.86 1.96 -3.11
C LEU A 306 4.32 0.57 -3.54
N THR A 307 4.00 0.14 -4.76
CA THR A 307 4.51 -1.12 -5.30
C THR A 307 6.03 -1.10 -5.36
N ALA A 308 6.63 -0.04 -5.94
CA ALA A 308 8.08 0.09 -6.01
C ALA A 308 8.74 0.17 -4.62
N ALA A 309 8.14 0.90 -3.68
CA ALA A 309 8.62 1.01 -2.31
C ALA A 309 8.58 -0.35 -1.60
N ASN A 310 7.54 -1.13 -1.82
CA ASN A 310 7.40 -2.47 -1.27
C ASN A 310 8.41 -3.46 -1.86
N ASP A 311 8.65 -3.39 -3.18
CA ASP A 311 9.61 -4.25 -3.88
C ASP A 311 11.06 -3.93 -3.48
N CYS A 312 11.36 -2.65 -3.21
CA CYS A 312 12.70 -2.18 -2.84
C CYS A 312 12.89 -2.00 -1.33
N GLU A 313 11.90 -2.40 -0.53
CA GLU A 313 11.87 -2.32 0.94
C GLU A 313 12.23 -0.92 1.47
N SER A 314 11.64 0.12 0.86
CA SER A 314 11.85 1.51 1.27
C SER A 314 10.73 1.99 2.19
N ASP A 315 11.09 2.13 3.47
CA ASP A 315 10.21 2.68 4.49
C ASP A 315 9.95 4.18 4.27
N LEU A 316 10.93 4.93 3.76
CA LEU A 316 10.81 6.38 3.56
C LEU A 316 9.79 6.73 2.47
N LEU A 317 9.84 6.06 1.32
CA LEU A 317 8.85 6.26 0.26
C LEU A 317 7.45 5.83 0.69
N THR A 318 7.36 4.75 1.47
CA THR A 318 6.09 4.30 2.07
C THR A 318 5.49 5.38 2.96
N LEU A 319 6.32 6.02 3.81
CA LEU A 319 5.90 7.12 4.69
C LEU A 319 5.45 8.34 3.89
N LYS A 320 6.21 8.75 2.86
CA LYS A 320 5.82 9.87 1.99
C LYS A 320 4.49 9.62 1.30
N CYS A 321 4.30 8.40 0.78
CA CYS A 321 3.05 8.03 0.13
C CYS A 321 1.87 8.04 1.12
N ALA A 322 2.05 7.51 2.33
CA ALA A 322 1.03 7.54 3.38
C ALA A 322 0.62 8.98 3.75
N ARG A 323 1.57 9.89 3.98
CA ARG A 323 1.29 11.31 4.25
C ARG A 323 0.53 11.99 3.10
N SER A 324 0.95 11.74 1.87
CA SER A 324 0.29 12.28 0.68
C SER A 324 -1.18 11.82 0.58
N ILE A 325 -1.44 10.55 0.89
CA ILE A 325 -2.81 10.01 0.93
C ILE A 325 -3.62 10.69 2.02
N GLU A 326 -3.07 10.78 3.24
CA GLU A 326 -3.71 11.46 4.38
C GLU A 326 -4.10 12.90 4.04
N ASP A 327 -3.17 13.70 3.51
CA ASP A 327 -3.41 15.10 3.14
C ASP A 327 -4.53 15.25 2.12
N VAL A 328 -4.57 14.38 1.11
CA VAL A 328 -5.63 14.41 0.10
C VAL A 328 -6.97 13.98 0.69
N MET A 329 -6.99 12.98 1.58
CA MET A 329 -8.24 12.56 2.22
C MET A 329 -8.79 13.66 3.15
N LEU A 330 -7.94 14.35 3.91
CA LEU A 330 -8.32 15.49 4.74
C LEU A 330 -8.95 16.63 3.92
N LYS A 331 -8.30 17.03 2.82
CA LYS A 331 -8.84 18.05 1.91
C LYS A 331 -10.20 17.65 1.33
N ARG A 332 -10.44 16.36 1.08
CA ARG A 332 -11.74 15.87 0.58
C ARG A 332 -12.82 15.94 1.65
N GLU A 333 -12.52 15.59 2.89
CA GLU A 333 -13.44 15.71 4.02
C GLU A 333 -13.86 17.17 4.28
N GLU A 334 -12.89 18.10 4.26
CA GLU A 334 -13.15 19.54 4.41
C GLU A 334 -14.08 20.07 3.31
N ASN A 335 -13.83 19.69 2.05
CA ASN A 335 -14.68 20.09 0.93
C ASN A 335 -16.12 19.54 1.05
N ILE A 336 -16.28 18.32 1.57
CA ILE A 336 -17.61 17.75 1.85
C ILE A 336 -18.32 18.57 2.94
N TYR A 337 -17.60 18.96 3.99
CA TYR A 337 -18.15 19.76 5.08
C TYR A 337 -18.59 21.14 4.59
N ILE A 338 -17.76 21.83 3.81
CA ILE A 338 -18.07 23.14 3.20
C ILE A 338 -19.26 23.04 2.25
N SER A 339 -19.33 21.98 1.44
CA SER A 339 -20.47 21.76 0.54
C SER A 339 -21.77 21.51 1.32
N ARG A 340 -21.71 20.75 2.42
CA ARG A 340 -22.87 20.48 3.29
C ARG A 340 -23.32 21.72 4.07
N SER A 341 -22.40 22.55 4.55
CA SER A 341 -22.75 23.82 5.21
C SER A 341 -23.37 24.80 4.23
N SER A 342 -22.83 24.93 3.02
CA SER A 342 -23.42 25.75 1.94
C SER A 342 -24.84 25.29 1.54
N PHE A 343 -25.11 23.97 1.53
CA PHE A 343 -26.44 23.40 1.31
C PHE A 343 -27.40 23.49 2.53
N ALA A 344 -26.88 23.70 3.73
CA ALA A 344 -27.67 23.94 4.93
C ALA A 344 -28.05 25.43 5.04
N ASP A 345 -27.13 26.34 4.70
CA ASP A 345 -27.36 27.79 4.70
C ASP A 345 -28.37 28.21 3.61
N THR A 346 -28.39 27.53 2.47
CA THR A 346 -29.41 27.73 1.42
C THR A 346 -30.82 27.24 1.83
N ARG A 347 -30.96 26.42 2.87
CA ARG A 347 -32.27 26.01 3.42
C ARG A 347 -32.84 26.99 4.45
N PHE A 348 -32.02 27.89 5.00
CA PHE A 348 -32.49 28.99 5.85
C PHE A 348 -32.58 30.34 5.13
N GLY A 349 -32.17 30.40 3.86
CA GLY A 349 -32.24 31.58 2.99
C GLY A 349 -32.85 31.27 1.62
N GLY A 350 -34.01 30.62 1.57
CA GLY A 350 -34.80 30.56 0.33
C GLY A 350 -35.52 31.90 0.08
N PRO A 351 -35.51 32.46 -1.15
CA PRO A 351 -36.21 33.69 -1.44
C PRO A 351 -37.73 33.46 -1.40
N ASN A 352 -38.41 34.07 -0.43
CA ASN A 352 -39.87 34.24 -0.40
C ASN A 352 -40.34 35.23 -1.49
N GLN A 353 -40.00 34.99 -2.76
CA GLN A 353 -40.45 35.81 -3.89
C GLN A 353 -40.66 34.96 -5.14
N LEU A 354 -41.61 34.02 -5.11
CA LEU A 354 -42.10 33.38 -6.35
C LEU A 354 -43.63 33.21 -6.42
N PHE A 355 -44.38 33.74 -5.46
CA PHE A 355 -45.86 33.81 -5.53
C PHE A 355 -46.37 35.14 -4.98
N GLN A 356 -46.15 36.23 -5.71
CA GLN A 356 -47.10 37.35 -5.71
C GLN A 356 -47.84 37.28 -7.03
N GLY A 357 -49.11 36.90 -6.97
CA GLY A 357 -50.01 36.95 -8.13
C GLY A 357 -50.24 38.39 -8.59
N PRO A 358 -50.62 38.62 -9.85
CA PRO A 358 -50.91 39.96 -10.32
C PRO A 358 -52.21 40.46 -9.69
N ASP A 359 -52.11 41.46 -8.82
CA ASP A 359 -53.25 42.24 -8.36
C ASP A 359 -53.81 43.08 -9.54
N HIS A 360 -55.13 43.03 -9.65
CA HIS A 360 -55.96 43.68 -10.65
C HIS A 360 -55.69 45.19 -10.79
N VAL A 361 -55.54 45.63 -12.04
CA VAL A 361 -55.66 47.04 -12.44
C VAL A 361 -57.14 47.34 -12.70
N ASN A 362 -57.65 48.41 -12.07
CA ASN A 362 -58.97 49.00 -12.35
C ASN A 362 -59.04 49.63 -13.74
#